data_AF-A0A1F9C777-F1
#
_entry.id   AF-A0A1F9C777-F1
#
_cell.length_a   1.000
_cell.length_b   1.000
_cell.length_c   1.000
_cell.angle_alpha   90.00
_cell.angle_beta   90.00
_cell.angle_gamma   90.00
#
_symmetry.space_group_name_H-M   'P 1'
#
loop_
_entity.id
_entity.type
_entity.pdbx_description
1 polymer ?
#
loop_
_entity_poly.entity_id
_entity_poly.type
_entity_poly.pdbx_seq_one_letter_code
_entity_poly.pdbx_strand_id
1 'polypeptide(L)'
;MSHKKYDAIIIGAGMGGLTAGALLARKGLKVLLLEKEKQAGGYVVSFKRGEYALDATGAFIGGCQAGGEFYQILKEAGAHEDIEFIPVDHIQNIYPGFKITLRQGGFPAYTDALMNLFPEEEKGLRKYLSLVERIGREVKSYSEVNRLKKIFFPFYFKDLIRFHRTSHQTILDRLFKGGEIKMALHTLPATESPSRLSFLFVATLISKALMEGVFYPRGGMGKVSGALADSLLRSGGEIFLRTEADQVLIKDGRAEGVLTKTGKIFKSDLILSNINPNHLARLLPQESRNPVVKKARRFEYSLSCFILYAATDLNLKEMGLPYFTYLRSLSDLEEEHRMMQRGEIPENPTLIVSIPTLLDPSLAPKGKHIVKVLVVAPYRYQERWGAGSSETYRRVKEKFSQKILQQLESKLIPDLRSRLLFSEAATPLTLERYTGNELGAMYGLASTPEQIGNFRPSHQTPIPGLYQVGHYTRPSHGIVGAGLSGLFAARSILRKMHIP
;
A
#
# COMPACT_ATOMS: atom_id res chain seq x y z
N MET A 1 -34.24 -12.55 -20.91
CA MET A 1 -33.38 -11.36 -20.70
C MET A 1 -32.00 -11.71 -21.22
N SER A 2 -31.40 -10.92 -22.13
CA SER A 2 -30.11 -11.29 -22.72
C SER A 2 -29.02 -11.22 -21.65
N HIS A 3 -28.43 -12.37 -21.32
CA HIS A 3 -27.30 -12.42 -20.40
C HIS A 3 -26.05 -11.90 -21.13
N LYS A 4 -25.59 -10.70 -20.79
CA LYS A 4 -24.35 -10.13 -21.33
C LYS A 4 -23.18 -10.97 -20.81
N LYS A 5 -22.55 -11.73 -21.71
CA LYS A 5 -21.39 -12.59 -21.39
C LYS A 5 -20.10 -11.78 -21.53
N TYR A 6 -19.25 -11.84 -20.52
CA TYR A 6 -17.94 -11.18 -20.47
C TYR A 6 -16.82 -12.21 -20.52
N ASP A 7 -15.69 -11.84 -21.11
CA ASP A 7 -14.49 -12.68 -21.14
C ASP A 7 -13.82 -12.74 -19.77
N ALA A 8 -13.92 -11.66 -18.99
CA ALA A 8 -13.49 -11.63 -17.59
C ALA A 8 -14.39 -10.72 -16.74
N ILE A 9 -14.64 -11.13 -15.49
CA ILE A 9 -15.26 -10.28 -14.46
C ILE A 9 -14.25 -10.02 -13.34
N ILE A 10 -14.15 -8.77 -12.90
CA ILE A 10 -13.29 -8.35 -11.80
C ILE A 10 -14.15 -7.84 -10.64
N ILE A 11 -13.90 -8.34 -9.44
CA ILE A 11 -14.59 -7.92 -8.21
C ILE A 11 -13.63 -7.01 -7.41
N GLY A 12 -13.94 -5.71 -7.34
CA GLY A 12 -13.22 -4.69 -6.59
C GLY A 12 -12.24 -3.86 -7.43
N ALA A 13 -12.42 -2.53 -7.43
CA ALA A 13 -11.64 -1.55 -8.19
C ALA A 13 -10.39 -1.04 -7.45
N GLY A 14 -9.78 -1.82 -6.56
CA GLY A 14 -8.45 -1.50 -6.05
C GLY A 14 -7.36 -1.64 -7.13
N MET A 15 -6.13 -1.23 -6.81
CA MET A 15 -4.99 -1.23 -7.76
C MET A 15 -4.82 -2.54 -8.53
N GLY A 16 -4.85 -3.70 -7.87
CA GLY A 16 -4.69 -4.99 -8.56
C GLY A 16 -5.79 -5.29 -9.58
N GLY A 17 -7.05 -4.99 -9.25
CA GLY A 17 -8.19 -5.16 -10.14
C GLY A 17 -8.17 -4.20 -11.32
N LEU A 18 -7.87 -2.92 -11.08
CA LEU A 18 -7.74 -1.90 -12.12
C LEU A 18 -6.60 -2.21 -13.09
N THR A 19 -5.41 -2.54 -12.59
CA THR A 19 -4.27 -2.91 -13.43
C THR A 19 -4.56 -4.16 -14.26
N ALA A 20 -5.11 -5.22 -13.63
CA ALA A 20 -5.46 -6.44 -14.35
C ALA A 20 -6.53 -6.17 -15.43
N GLY A 21 -7.58 -5.43 -15.08
CA GLY A 21 -8.68 -5.12 -15.99
C GLY A 21 -8.25 -4.27 -17.17
N ALA A 22 -7.44 -3.23 -16.92
CA ALA A 22 -6.90 -2.39 -17.98
C ALA A 22 -6.03 -3.20 -18.95
N LEU A 23 -5.12 -4.04 -18.44
CA LEU A 23 -4.29 -4.88 -19.30
C LEU A 23 -5.12 -5.90 -20.10
N LEU A 24 -6.07 -6.59 -19.46
CA LEU A 24 -6.91 -7.57 -20.15
C LEU A 24 -7.78 -6.91 -21.25
N ALA A 25 -8.38 -5.76 -20.96
CA ALA A 25 -9.17 -5.01 -21.93
C ALA A 25 -8.31 -4.53 -23.12
N ARG A 26 -7.10 -4.02 -22.85
CA ARG A 26 -6.14 -3.63 -23.91
C ARG A 26 -5.72 -4.78 -24.81
N LYS A 27 -5.87 -6.02 -24.35
CA LYS A 27 -5.61 -7.24 -25.11
C LYS A 27 -6.86 -7.81 -25.78
N GLY A 28 -7.94 -7.01 -25.84
CA GLY A 28 -9.15 -7.30 -26.61
C GLY A 28 -10.23 -8.07 -25.85
N LEU A 29 -10.05 -8.35 -24.55
CA LEU A 29 -11.06 -9.03 -23.76
C LEU A 29 -12.19 -8.08 -23.35
N LYS A 30 -13.43 -8.56 -23.38
CA LYS A 30 -14.60 -7.89 -22.79
C LYS A 30 -14.55 -8.03 -21.28
N VAL A 31 -14.03 -7.01 -20.60
CA VAL A 31 -13.86 -6.98 -19.15
C VAL A 31 -14.99 -6.19 -18.48
N LEU A 32 -15.61 -6.78 -17.45
CA LEU A 32 -16.48 -6.05 -16.52
C LEU A 32 -15.81 -5.95 -15.16
N LEU A 33 -15.72 -4.74 -14.61
CA LEU A 33 -15.28 -4.48 -13.24
C LEU A 33 -16.48 -4.05 -12.38
N LEU A 34 -16.67 -4.71 -11.25
CA LEU A 34 -17.70 -4.41 -10.25
C LEU A 34 -17.08 -3.75 -9.01
N GLU A 35 -17.60 -2.59 -8.61
CA GLU A 35 -17.13 -1.85 -7.44
C GLU A 35 -18.32 -1.45 -6.56
N LYS A 36 -18.22 -1.73 -5.27
CA LYS A 36 -19.28 -1.42 -4.29
C LYS A 36 -19.37 0.08 -4.00
N GLU A 37 -18.26 0.80 -4.08
CA GLU A 37 -18.19 2.22 -3.78
C GLU A 37 -18.58 3.09 -4.97
N LYS A 38 -18.76 4.38 -4.71
CA LYS A 38 -19.07 5.40 -5.73
C LYS A 38 -17.88 5.80 -6.60
N GLN A 39 -16.68 5.27 -6.34
CA GLN A 39 -15.45 5.62 -7.05
C GLN A 39 -14.49 4.43 -7.05
N ALA A 40 -13.65 4.34 -8.07
CA ALA A 40 -12.61 3.33 -8.19
C ALA A 40 -11.32 3.74 -7.44
N GLY A 41 -10.56 2.75 -6.95
CA GLY A 41 -9.21 2.92 -6.40
C GLY A 41 -8.95 2.27 -5.05
N GLY A 42 -10.00 1.91 -4.29
CA GLY A 42 -9.83 1.35 -2.93
C GLY A 42 -9.09 2.32 -2.01
N TYR A 43 -7.89 1.95 -1.56
CA TYR A 43 -7.02 2.84 -0.75
C TYR A 43 -6.39 3.99 -1.56
N VAL A 44 -6.28 3.85 -2.89
CA VAL A 44 -5.61 4.82 -3.76
C VAL A 44 -6.66 5.74 -4.36
N VAL A 45 -7.20 6.62 -3.54
CA VAL A 45 -8.26 7.55 -3.92
C VAL A 45 -8.05 8.93 -3.31
N SER A 46 -8.57 9.95 -3.99
CA SER A 46 -8.76 11.28 -3.43
C SER A 46 -10.25 11.58 -3.27
N PHE A 47 -10.59 12.41 -2.30
CA PHE A 47 -11.95 12.86 -2.04
C PHE A 47 -11.94 14.35 -1.67
N LYS A 48 -13.10 15.02 -1.80
CA LYS A 48 -13.22 16.45 -1.52
C LYS A 48 -13.86 16.74 -0.15
N ARG A 49 -13.40 17.82 0.47
CA ARG A 49 -14.08 18.55 1.55
C ARG A 49 -14.11 20.01 1.19
N GLY A 50 -15.27 20.52 0.78
CA GLY A 50 -15.35 21.84 0.15
C GLY A 50 -14.37 21.92 -1.02
N GLU A 51 -13.44 22.87 -0.96
CA GLU A 51 -12.41 23.13 -1.97
C GLU A 51 -11.11 22.33 -1.78
N TYR A 52 -11.02 21.51 -0.73
CA TYR A 52 -9.81 20.75 -0.39
C TYR A 52 -9.86 19.33 -0.98
N ALA A 53 -8.83 18.95 -1.73
CA ALA A 53 -8.64 17.61 -2.28
C ALA A 53 -7.72 16.78 -1.36
N LEU A 54 -8.31 15.80 -0.67
CA LEU A 54 -7.65 14.97 0.34
C LEU A 54 -7.38 13.56 -0.20
N ASP A 55 -6.17 13.06 -0.02
CA ASP A 55 -5.81 11.67 -0.37
C ASP A 55 -6.12 10.71 0.77
N ALA A 56 -6.93 9.68 0.51
CA ALA A 56 -7.42 8.76 1.55
C ALA A 56 -6.34 7.95 2.27
N THR A 57 -5.19 7.67 1.64
CA THR A 57 -4.06 7.01 2.32
C THR A 57 -2.70 7.50 1.82
N GLY A 58 -2.27 7.06 0.63
CA GLY A 58 -0.88 7.09 0.16
C GLY A 58 -0.16 8.42 0.32
N ALA A 59 1.11 8.36 0.72
CA ALA A 59 1.99 9.54 0.85
C ALA A 59 2.87 9.72 -0.40
N PHE A 60 3.36 8.66 -1.02
CA PHE A 60 4.16 8.73 -2.23
C PHE A 60 4.19 7.36 -2.92
N ILE A 61 4.71 7.32 -4.14
CA ILE A 61 4.87 6.11 -4.95
C ILE A 61 6.30 6.06 -5.48
N GLY A 62 6.98 4.93 -5.33
CA GLY A 62 8.34 4.74 -5.86
C GLY A 62 8.34 4.28 -7.32
N GLY A 63 9.41 4.60 -8.05
CA GLY A 63 9.65 4.07 -9.41
C GLY A 63 8.68 4.60 -10.48
N CYS A 64 8.29 5.88 -10.40
CA CYS A 64 7.34 6.50 -11.34
C CYS A 64 8.01 7.13 -12.58
N GLN A 65 9.32 7.35 -12.54
CA GLN A 65 10.12 7.83 -13.66
C GLN A 65 10.20 6.80 -14.80
N ALA A 66 10.53 7.26 -16.00
CA ALA A 66 10.71 6.38 -17.16
C ALA A 66 11.71 5.24 -16.85
N GLY A 67 11.28 4.00 -17.08
CA GLY A 67 12.07 2.81 -16.77
C GLY A 67 11.86 2.25 -15.36
N GLY A 68 11.28 3.03 -14.43
CA GLY A 68 10.97 2.59 -13.07
C GLY A 68 9.84 1.56 -13.01
N GLU A 69 9.77 0.82 -11.90
CA GLU A 69 8.85 -0.32 -11.75
C GLU A 69 7.37 0.08 -11.88
N PHE A 70 6.95 1.17 -11.25
CA PHE A 70 5.56 1.63 -11.31
C PHE A 70 5.20 2.23 -12.69
N TYR A 71 6.16 2.91 -13.32
CA TYR A 71 6.01 3.39 -14.69
C TYR A 71 5.71 2.24 -15.66
N GLN A 72 6.40 1.10 -15.55
CA GLN A 72 6.15 -0.06 -16.42
C GLN A 72 4.74 -0.63 -16.22
N ILE A 73 4.25 -0.68 -14.97
CA ILE A 73 2.87 -1.10 -14.67
C ILE A 73 1.88 -0.20 -15.40
N LEU A 74 2.04 1.12 -15.29
CA LEU A 74 1.17 2.08 -15.96
C LEU A 74 1.28 2.00 -17.48
N LYS A 75 2.48 1.79 -18.02
CA LYS A 75 2.71 1.68 -19.46
C LYS A 75 1.99 0.47 -20.05
N GLU A 76 2.15 -0.69 -19.44
CA GLU A 76 1.45 -1.91 -19.88
C GLU A 76 -0.06 -1.80 -19.73
N ALA A 77 -0.51 -1.19 -18.64
CA ALA A 77 -1.91 -0.90 -18.42
C ALA A 77 -2.43 0.26 -19.29
N GLY A 78 -1.60 0.97 -20.08
CA GLY A 78 -2.02 2.05 -20.96
C GLY A 78 -2.43 3.37 -20.27
N ALA A 79 -1.92 3.61 -19.06
CA ALA A 79 -2.27 4.75 -18.21
C ALA A 79 -1.10 5.72 -17.95
N HIS A 80 0.10 5.42 -18.45
CA HIS A 80 1.32 6.20 -18.17
C HIS A 80 1.32 7.64 -18.68
N GLU A 81 0.55 7.94 -19.74
CA GLU A 81 0.47 9.29 -20.33
C GLU A 81 -0.54 10.19 -19.61
N ASP A 82 -1.41 9.61 -18.77
CA ASP A 82 -2.50 10.33 -18.11
C ASP A 82 -2.10 10.92 -16.75
N ILE A 83 -0.87 10.66 -16.29
CA ILE A 83 -0.41 11.00 -14.94
C ILE A 83 0.92 11.74 -15.01
N GLU A 84 0.94 12.94 -14.45
CA GLU A 84 2.17 13.67 -14.16
C GLU A 84 2.62 13.38 -12.72
N PHE A 85 3.89 13.04 -12.54
CA PHE A 85 4.49 12.75 -11.24
C PHE A 85 5.48 13.85 -10.84
N ILE A 86 5.31 14.35 -9.62
CA ILE A 86 6.18 15.34 -9.00
C ILE A 86 7.19 14.61 -8.10
N PRO A 87 8.51 14.77 -8.30
CA PRO A 87 9.52 14.22 -7.40
C PRO A 87 9.35 14.72 -5.96
N VAL A 88 9.59 13.85 -4.98
CA VAL A 88 9.57 14.18 -3.55
C VAL A 88 11.00 14.31 -3.05
N ASP A 89 11.50 15.54 -3.01
CA ASP A 89 12.92 15.80 -2.67
C ASP A 89 13.12 16.31 -1.25
N HIS A 90 12.14 17.02 -0.69
CA HIS A 90 12.23 17.61 0.65
C HIS A 90 11.56 16.70 1.69
N ILE A 91 12.36 15.91 2.39
CA ILE A 91 11.93 14.99 3.45
C ILE A 91 12.70 15.21 4.75
N GLN A 92 12.06 14.91 5.88
CA GLN A 92 12.69 14.99 7.19
C GLN A 92 12.33 13.79 8.06
N ASN A 93 13.33 13.16 8.66
CA ASN A 93 13.13 12.12 9.66
C ASN A 93 13.64 12.65 11.00
N ILE A 94 12.79 12.64 12.02
CA ILE A 94 13.09 13.12 13.37
C ILE A 94 12.99 11.93 14.31
N TYR A 95 14.02 11.72 15.11
CA TYR A 95 14.14 10.64 16.07
C TYR A 95 14.44 11.22 17.46
N PRO A 96 14.36 10.41 18.53
CA PRO A 96 14.94 10.80 19.81
C PRO A 96 16.45 11.06 19.64
N GLY A 97 16.89 12.29 19.91
CA GLY A 97 18.30 12.68 19.91
C GLY A 97 18.84 13.26 18.60
N PHE A 98 18.29 12.89 17.43
CA PHE A 98 18.83 13.34 16.14
C PHE A 98 17.76 13.50 15.05
N LYS A 99 18.14 14.14 13.94
CA LYS A 99 17.29 14.30 12.76
C LYS A 99 18.10 14.18 11.47
N ILE A 100 17.43 13.74 10.41
CA ILE A 100 17.95 13.68 9.04
C ILE A 100 17.04 14.55 8.18
N THR A 101 17.59 15.50 7.43
CA THR A 101 16.82 16.32 6.48
C THR A 101 17.44 16.19 5.11
N LEU A 102 16.65 15.78 4.13
CA LEU A 102 17.04 15.76 2.72
C LEU A 102 16.26 16.84 2.00
N ARG A 103 16.96 17.65 1.19
CA ARG A 103 16.32 18.68 0.35
C ARG A 103 16.32 18.32 -1.12
N GLN A 104 17.33 17.56 -1.55
CA GLN A 104 17.53 17.04 -2.91
C GLN A 104 18.36 15.76 -2.83
N GLY A 105 18.33 14.95 -3.90
CA GLY A 105 19.26 13.83 -4.09
C GLY A 105 18.77 12.46 -3.61
N GLY A 106 17.53 12.35 -3.14
CA GLY A 106 16.85 11.08 -2.87
C GLY A 106 17.63 10.13 -1.94
N PHE A 107 17.59 8.83 -2.26
CA PHE A 107 18.23 7.79 -1.44
C PHE A 107 19.77 7.85 -1.39
N PRO A 108 20.50 8.21 -2.46
CA PRO A 108 21.93 8.48 -2.35
C PRO A 108 22.24 9.54 -1.29
N ALA A 109 21.53 10.68 -1.30
CA ALA A 109 21.69 11.71 -0.28
C ALA A 109 21.32 11.21 1.12
N TYR A 110 20.34 10.31 1.25
CA TYR A 110 20.03 9.66 2.52
C TYR A 110 21.20 8.83 3.04
N THR A 111 21.83 8.07 2.16
CA THR A 111 22.99 7.24 2.49
C THR A 111 24.17 8.08 2.94
N ASP A 112 24.47 9.17 2.22
CA ASP A 112 25.55 10.08 2.58
C ASP A 112 25.27 10.77 3.92
N ALA A 113 24.02 11.17 4.16
CA ALA A 113 23.60 11.72 5.45
C ALA A 113 23.81 10.72 6.61
N LEU A 114 23.53 9.43 6.39
CA LEU A 114 23.80 8.39 7.40
C LEU A 114 25.30 8.18 7.62
N MET A 115 26.12 8.18 6.57
CA MET A 115 27.58 8.05 6.70
C MET A 115 28.20 9.23 7.46
N ASN A 116 27.69 10.44 7.25
CA ASN A 116 28.14 11.64 7.95
C ASN A 116 27.71 11.68 9.42
N LEU A 117 26.50 11.21 9.72
CA LEU A 117 25.98 11.18 11.09
C LEU A 117 26.55 10.04 11.93
N PHE A 118 26.88 8.91 11.31
CA PHE A 118 27.37 7.69 11.98
C PHE A 118 28.65 7.17 11.31
N PRO A 119 29.74 7.95 11.30
CA PRO A 119 30.99 7.57 10.62
C PRO A 119 31.59 6.28 11.19
N GLU A 120 31.39 5.99 12.47
CA GLU A 120 31.82 4.76 13.13
C GLU A 120 31.11 3.50 12.60
N GLU A 121 29.96 3.65 11.96
CA GLU A 121 29.14 2.57 11.39
C GLU A 121 29.32 2.42 9.87
N GLU A 122 30.23 3.16 9.24
CA GLU A 122 30.44 3.19 7.79
C GLU A 122 30.61 1.78 7.19
N LYS A 123 31.39 0.92 7.85
CA LYS A 123 31.61 -0.46 7.42
C LYS A 123 30.32 -1.28 7.42
N GLY A 124 29.44 -1.05 8.39
CA GLY A 124 28.11 -1.66 8.47
C GLY A 124 27.21 -1.18 7.34
N LEU A 125 27.18 0.14 7.10
CA LEU A 125 26.38 0.77 6.04
C LEU A 125 26.76 0.27 4.65
N ARG A 126 28.05 0.24 4.31
CA ARG A 126 28.52 -0.27 3.01
C ARG A 126 28.11 -1.71 2.78
N LYS A 127 28.18 -2.56 3.81
CA LYS A 127 27.72 -3.96 3.73
C LYS A 127 26.21 -4.07 3.56
N TYR A 128 25.44 -3.25 4.28
CA TYR A 128 23.98 -3.21 4.18
C TYR A 128 23.53 -2.82 2.79
N LEU A 129 24.08 -1.74 2.22
CA LEU A 129 23.77 -1.27 0.87
C LEU A 129 24.12 -2.33 -0.18
N SER A 130 25.29 -2.96 -0.06
CA SER A 130 25.68 -4.05 -0.96
C SER A 130 24.68 -5.22 -0.90
N LEU A 131 24.14 -5.57 0.27
CA LEU A 131 23.10 -6.59 0.39
C LEU A 131 21.81 -6.17 -0.30
N VAL A 132 21.37 -4.93 -0.09
CA VAL A 132 20.17 -4.36 -0.71
C VAL A 132 20.28 -4.38 -2.24
N GLU A 133 21.40 -3.92 -2.79
CA GLU A 133 21.64 -3.91 -4.24
C GLU A 133 21.70 -5.32 -4.85
N ARG A 134 22.35 -6.28 -4.17
CA ARG A 134 22.39 -7.68 -4.64
C ARG A 134 20.99 -8.29 -4.66
N ILE A 135 20.22 -8.12 -3.59
CA ILE A 135 18.82 -8.60 -3.53
C ILE A 135 17.99 -7.92 -4.62
N GLY A 136 18.12 -6.60 -4.81
CA GLY A 136 17.44 -5.87 -5.88
C GLY A 136 17.69 -6.43 -7.28
N ARG A 137 18.95 -6.75 -7.59
CA ARG A 137 19.33 -7.41 -8.85
C ARG A 137 18.74 -8.80 -8.98
N GLU A 138 18.76 -9.60 -7.92
CA GLU A 138 18.14 -10.94 -7.93
C GLU A 138 16.63 -10.87 -8.13
N VAL A 139 15.93 -9.92 -7.48
CA VAL A 139 14.49 -9.70 -7.66
C VAL A 139 14.15 -9.32 -9.10
N LYS A 140 14.89 -8.38 -9.70
CA LYS A 140 14.71 -8.02 -11.11
C LYS A 140 14.95 -9.20 -12.06
N SER A 141 15.99 -10.00 -11.78
CA SER A 141 16.28 -11.20 -12.56
C SER A 141 15.18 -12.27 -12.40
N TYR A 142 14.50 -12.31 -11.25
CA TYR A 142 13.43 -13.27 -10.96
C TYR A 142 12.14 -12.93 -11.70
N SER A 143 11.81 -11.65 -11.87
CA SER A 143 10.65 -11.24 -12.69
C SER A 143 10.80 -11.62 -14.16
N GLU A 144 12.03 -11.85 -14.63
CA GLU A 144 12.39 -12.25 -16.00
C GLU A 144 12.89 -13.71 -16.05
N VAL A 145 12.42 -14.57 -15.13
CA VAL A 145 12.95 -15.93 -15.00
C VAL A 145 12.63 -16.78 -16.25
N ASN A 146 13.68 -17.21 -16.94
CA ASN A 146 13.61 -18.15 -18.06
C ASN A 146 13.87 -19.59 -17.61
N ARG A 147 13.78 -20.56 -18.54
CA ARG A 147 13.95 -21.99 -18.23
C ARG A 147 15.35 -22.30 -17.66
N LEU A 148 16.40 -21.64 -18.13
CA LEU A 148 17.77 -21.81 -17.65
C LEU A 148 17.92 -21.34 -16.20
N LYS A 149 17.42 -20.15 -15.87
CA LYS A 149 17.47 -19.59 -14.50
C LYS A 149 16.67 -20.42 -13.50
N LYS A 150 15.63 -21.15 -13.94
CA LYS A 150 14.91 -22.12 -13.09
C LYS A 150 15.76 -23.35 -12.77
N ILE A 151 16.54 -23.86 -13.74
CA ILE A 151 17.40 -25.04 -13.55
C ILE A 151 18.54 -24.71 -12.58
N PHE A 152 19.17 -23.55 -12.74
CA PHE A 152 20.28 -23.10 -11.89
C PHE A 152 19.84 -22.13 -10.77
N PHE A 153 18.63 -22.32 -10.25
CA PHE A 153 17.99 -21.40 -9.30
C PHE A 153 18.90 -21.00 -8.12
N PRO A 154 19.59 -21.94 -7.43
CA PRO A 154 20.43 -21.58 -6.29
C PRO A 154 21.63 -20.70 -6.63
N PHE A 155 22.09 -20.73 -7.88
CA PHE A 155 23.22 -19.92 -8.34
C PHE A 155 22.79 -18.48 -8.65
N TYR A 156 21.62 -18.30 -9.29
CA TYR A 156 21.11 -16.99 -9.69
C TYR A 156 20.40 -16.22 -8.56
N PHE A 157 19.87 -16.94 -7.55
CA PHE A 157 18.99 -16.37 -6.51
C PHE A 157 19.49 -16.71 -5.10
N LYS A 158 20.80 -16.68 -4.91
CA LYS A 158 21.45 -17.12 -3.67
C LYS A 158 21.05 -16.27 -2.47
N ASP A 159 20.95 -14.94 -2.63
CA ASP A 159 20.61 -14.04 -1.54
C ASP A 159 19.11 -14.13 -1.23
N LEU A 160 18.25 -14.32 -2.25
CA LEU A 160 16.82 -14.62 -2.02
C LEU A 160 16.64 -15.91 -1.21
N ILE A 161 17.39 -16.98 -1.51
CA ILE A 161 17.33 -18.22 -0.72
C ILE A 161 17.89 -18.00 0.67
N ARG A 162 19.05 -17.36 0.78
CA ARG A 162 19.72 -17.16 2.07
C ARG A 162 18.88 -16.38 3.06
N PHE A 163 18.20 -15.32 2.59
CA PHE A 163 17.50 -14.38 3.46
C PHE A 163 15.98 -14.58 3.49
N HIS A 164 15.44 -15.64 2.86
CA HIS A 164 13.98 -15.88 2.77
C HIS A 164 13.25 -15.91 4.11
N ARG A 165 13.94 -16.29 5.20
CA ARG A 165 13.39 -16.36 6.57
C ARG A 165 14.04 -15.38 7.54
N THR A 166 14.78 -14.39 7.04
CA THR A 166 15.53 -13.46 7.89
C THR A 166 14.71 -12.21 8.19
N SER A 167 14.63 -11.85 9.47
CA SER A 167 14.03 -10.58 9.90
C SER A 167 14.99 -9.41 9.71
N HIS A 168 14.46 -8.19 9.68
CA HIS A 168 15.26 -6.98 9.57
C HIS A 168 16.16 -6.82 10.79
N GLN A 169 15.66 -7.13 11.99
CA GLN A 169 16.43 -7.10 13.23
C GLN A 169 17.69 -7.95 13.15
N THR A 170 17.59 -9.18 12.60
CA THR A 170 18.77 -10.04 12.44
C THR A 170 19.88 -9.38 11.62
N ILE A 171 19.52 -8.61 10.58
CA ILE A 171 20.51 -7.89 9.77
C ILE A 171 21.02 -6.65 10.49
N LEU A 172 20.14 -5.90 11.15
CA LEU A 172 20.50 -4.71 11.92
C LEU A 172 21.48 -5.06 13.04
N ASP A 173 21.19 -6.08 13.83
CA ASP A 173 22.04 -6.51 14.95
C ASP A 173 23.37 -7.10 14.50
N ARG A 174 23.39 -7.72 13.33
CA ARG A 174 24.62 -8.27 12.75
C ARG A 174 25.57 -7.18 12.24
N LEU A 175 25.03 -6.09 11.70
CA LEU A 175 25.81 -5.09 10.97
C LEU A 175 26.11 -3.82 11.77
N PHE A 176 25.31 -3.52 12.80
CA PHE A 176 25.37 -2.25 13.50
C PHE A 176 25.37 -2.43 15.03
N LYS A 177 26.09 -1.56 15.73
CA LYS A 177 26.12 -1.52 17.20
C LYS A 177 25.19 -0.43 17.74
N GLY A 178 25.18 0.74 17.11
CA GLY A 178 24.39 1.91 17.52
C GLY A 178 22.88 1.71 17.37
N GLY A 179 22.11 2.14 18.37
CA GLY A 179 20.65 2.13 18.29
C GLY A 179 20.10 3.16 17.29
N GLU A 180 20.76 4.32 17.20
CA GLU A 180 20.33 5.44 16.35
C GLU A 180 20.33 5.10 14.87
N ILE A 181 21.42 4.50 14.37
CA ILE A 181 21.48 4.05 12.98
C ILE A 181 20.46 2.95 12.67
N LYS A 182 20.20 2.05 13.62
CA LYS A 182 19.18 1.01 13.47
C LYS A 182 17.79 1.62 13.34
N MET A 183 17.49 2.68 14.10
CA MET A 183 16.25 3.44 13.94
C MET A 183 16.17 4.06 12.55
N ALA A 184 17.25 4.72 12.10
CA ALA A 184 17.25 5.38 10.81
C ALA A 184 17.09 4.42 9.62
N LEU A 185 17.65 3.21 9.71
CA LEU A 185 17.49 2.17 8.69
C LEU A 185 16.12 1.46 8.74
N HIS A 186 15.41 1.55 9.87
CA HIS A 186 14.05 1.03 10.01
C HIS A 186 12.96 2.07 9.70
N THR A 187 13.33 3.28 9.28
CA THR A 187 12.39 4.33 8.86
C THR A 187 11.78 4.03 7.52
N LEU A 188 10.80 3.14 7.56
CA LEU A 188 9.99 2.72 6.44
C LEU A 188 8.52 2.90 6.83
N PRO A 189 7.64 3.13 5.84
CA PRO A 189 6.21 2.98 6.04
C PRO A 189 5.87 1.48 6.15
N ALA A 190 6.44 0.78 7.13
CA ALA A 190 6.19 -0.61 7.42
C ALA A 190 5.40 -0.70 8.73
N THR A 191 4.47 -1.65 8.81
CA THR A 191 3.66 -1.88 10.01
C THR A 191 4.33 -2.78 11.04
N GLU A 192 5.32 -3.57 10.63
CA GLU A 192 5.96 -4.55 11.50
C GLU A 192 7.22 -3.97 12.14
N SER A 193 7.48 -4.36 13.39
CA SER A 193 8.73 -4.07 14.08
C SER A 193 9.91 -4.85 13.47
N PRO A 194 11.17 -4.48 13.75
CA PRO A 194 12.33 -5.12 13.14
C PRO A 194 12.37 -6.64 13.29
N SER A 195 11.97 -7.17 14.45
CA SER A 195 11.96 -8.61 14.75
C SER A 195 11.01 -9.40 13.84
N ARG A 196 9.95 -8.76 13.37
CA ARG A 196 8.89 -9.37 12.56
C ARG A 196 8.97 -9.00 11.08
N LEU A 197 9.60 -7.88 10.75
CA LEU A 197 9.67 -7.40 9.38
C LEU A 197 10.67 -8.24 8.57
N SER A 198 10.27 -8.77 7.42
CA SER A 198 11.16 -9.50 6.53
C SER A 198 12.27 -8.59 5.96
N PHE A 199 13.52 -9.03 6.05
CA PHE A 199 14.63 -8.31 5.43
C PHE A 199 14.54 -8.28 3.89
N LEU A 200 14.08 -9.37 3.26
CA LEU A 200 13.88 -9.37 1.81
C LEU A 200 12.84 -8.34 1.37
N PHE A 201 11.78 -8.16 2.16
CA PHE A 201 10.80 -7.10 1.89
C PHE A 201 11.45 -5.72 1.98
N VAL A 202 12.21 -5.46 3.05
CA VAL A 202 12.93 -4.19 3.25
C VAL A 202 13.90 -3.92 2.10
N ALA A 203 14.77 -4.88 1.78
CA ALA A 203 15.75 -4.74 0.72
C ALA A 203 15.10 -4.50 -0.65
N THR A 204 13.97 -5.17 -0.93
CA THR A 204 13.22 -4.95 -2.16
C THR A 204 12.61 -3.55 -2.19
N LEU A 205 11.99 -3.11 -1.09
CA LEU A 205 11.41 -1.77 -0.99
C LEU A 205 12.46 -0.68 -1.17
N ILE A 206 13.62 -0.81 -0.51
CA ILE A 206 14.71 0.14 -0.66
C ILE A 206 15.21 0.14 -2.11
N SER A 207 15.55 -1.04 -2.64
CA SER A 207 16.16 -1.12 -3.98
C SER A 207 15.24 -0.72 -5.12
N LYS A 208 13.94 -1.02 -5.04
CA LYS A 208 12.99 -0.83 -6.15
C LYS A 208 12.10 0.40 -6.00
N ALA A 209 11.99 0.96 -4.80
CA ALA A 209 11.19 2.16 -4.58
C ALA A 209 12.08 3.33 -4.15
N LEU A 210 12.83 3.20 -3.05
CA LEU A 210 13.52 4.35 -2.48
C LEU A 210 14.75 4.78 -3.31
N MET A 211 15.57 3.82 -3.74
CA MET A 211 16.75 4.06 -4.59
C MET A 211 16.39 4.67 -5.95
N GLU A 212 15.21 4.31 -6.47
CA GLU A 212 14.67 4.82 -7.73
C GLU A 212 13.98 6.19 -7.60
N GLY A 213 13.85 6.71 -6.37
CA GLY A 213 13.13 7.94 -6.08
C GLY A 213 11.64 7.72 -5.82
N VAL A 214 11.05 8.65 -5.09
CA VAL A 214 9.64 8.65 -4.70
C VAL A 214 8.94 9.89 -5.23
N PHE A 215 7.67 9.72 -5.60
CA PHE A 215 6.91 10.70 -6.37
C PHE A 215 5.50 10.86 -5.81
N TYR A 216 4.92 12.03 -6.07
CA TYR A 216 3.53 12.36 -5.79
C TYR A 216 2.80 12.64 -7.11
N PRO A 217 1.63 12.03 -7.37
CA PRO A 217 0.85 12.33 -8.58
C PRO A 217 0.25 13.74 -8.48
N ARG A 218 0.49 14.59 -9.48
CA ARG A 218 -0.17 15.90 -9.57
C ARG A 218 -1.68 15.70 -9.60
N GLY A 219 -2.41 16.45 -8.78
CA GLY A 219 -3.86 16.33 -8.59
C GLY A 219 -4.28 15.25 -7.59
N GLY A 220 -3.34 14.58 -6.92
CA GLY A 220 -3.60 13.64 -5.84
C GLY A 220 -3.64 12.17 -6.24
N MET A 221 -3.63 11.29 -5.23
CA MET A 221 -3.53 9.83 -5.37
C MET A 221 -4.66 9.24 -6.24
N GLY A 222 -5.85 9.83 -6.24
CA GLY A 222 -6.97 9.42 -7.08
C GLY A 222 -6.71 9.56 -8.59
N LYS A 223 -5.71 10.34 -9.01
CA LYS A 223 -5.31 10.40 -10.43
C LYS A 223 -4.74 9.08 -10.93
N VAL A 224 -4.07 8.33 -10.05
CA VAL A 224 -3.51 7.02 -10.39
C VAL A 224 -4.61 5.99 -10.65
N SER A 225 -5.60 5.89 -9.76
CA SER A 225 -6.73 4.98 -9.95
C SER A 225 -7.63 5.42 -11.10
N GLY A 226 -7.84 6.74 -11.25
CA GLY A 226 -8.59 7.33 -12.37
C GLY A 226 -7.98 6.96 -13.72
N ALA A 227 -6.69 7.18 -13.92
CA ALA A 227 -6.01 6.85 -15.17
C ALA A 227 -6.08 5.36 -15.54
N LEU A 228 -5.96 4.45 -14.56
CA LEU A 228 -6.14 3.02 -14.80
C LEU A 228 -7.59 2.67 -15.17
N ALA A 229 -8.57 3.29 -14.50
CA ALA A 229 -9.98 3.13 -14.82
C ALA A 229 -10.29 3.66 -16.24
N ASP A 230 -9.78 4.83 -16.59
CA ASP A 230 -9.94 5.44 -17.91
C ASP A 230 -9.30 4.58 -19.00
N SER A 231 -8.12 4.02 -18.75
CA SER A 231 -7.49 3.10 -19.70
C SER A 231 -8.31 1.83 -19.93
N LEU A 232 -8.92 1.27 -18.88
CA LEU A 232 -9.85 0.14 -18.99
C LEU A 232 -11.06 0.52 -19.87
N LEU A 233 -11.69 1.67 -19.60
CA LEU A 233 -12.86 2.16 -20.34
C LEU A 233 -12.53 2.45 -21.81
N ARG A 234 -11.41 3.15 -22.09
CA ARG A 234 -10.92 3.42 -23.45
C ARG A 234 -10.64 2.15 -24.25
N SER A 235 -10.30 1.06 -23.55
CA SER A 235 -10.06 -0.25 -24.16
C SER A 235 -11.33 -1.10 -24.31
N GLY A 236 -12.51 -0.51 -24.11
CA GLY A 236 -13.81 -1.17 -24.30
C GLY A 236 -14.29 -2.00 -23.10
N GLY A 237 -13.61 -1.93 -21.95
CA GLY A 237 -14.10 -2.52 -20.71
C GLY A 237 -15.21 -1.68 -20.07
N GLU A 238 -15.92 -2.27 -19.11
CA GLU A 238 -17.00 -1.62 -18.36
C GLU A 238 -16.68 -1.57 -16.86
N ILE A 239 -17.02 -0.46 -16.20
CA ILE A 239 -16.90 -0.31 -14.74
C ILE A 239 -18.26 0.04 -14.17
N PHE A 240 -18.81 -0.86 -13.35
CA PHE A 240 -20.06 -0.62 -12.63
C PHE A 240 -19.74 -0.26 -11.18
N LEU A 241 -19.83 1.04 -10.89
CA LEU A 241 -19.76 1.58 -9.54
C LEU A 241 -21.07 1.31 -8.78
N ARG A 242 -21.04 1.43 -7.45
CA ARG A 242 -22.19 1.14 -6.56
C ARG A 242 -22.85 -0.20 -6.84
N THR A 243 -22.07 -1.18 -7.29
CA THR A 243 -22.50 -2.50 -7.70
C THR A 243 -21.70 -3.55 -6.94
N GLU A 244 -22.18 -3.87 -5.74
CA GLU A 244 -21.55 -4.85 -4.87
C GLU A 244 -21.85 -6.28 -5.34
N ALA A 245 -20.80 -7.12 -5.42
CA ALA A 245 -20.92 -8.55 -5.65
C ALA A 245 -21.47 -9.24 -4.39
N ASP A 246 -22.49 -10.10 -4.58
CA ASP A 246 -23.11 -10.88 -3.51
C ASP A 246 -22.64 -12.33 -3.51
N GLN A 247 -22.56 -12.96 -4.69
CA GLN A 247 -22.09 -14.34 -4.82
C GLN A 247 -21.25 -14.54 -6.06
N VAL A 248 -20.21 -15.37 -5.94
CA VAL A 248 -19.52 -15.96 -7.08
C VAL A 248 -20.24 -17.26 -7.43
N LEU A 249 -20.78 -17.33 -8.64
CA LEU A 249 -21.53 -18.48 -9.12
C LEU A 249 -20.55 -19.59 -9.54
N ILE A 250 -20.75 -20.79 -8.99
CA ILE A 250 -19.94 -21.98 -9.27
C ILE A 250 -20.82 -23.05 -9.91
N LYS A 251 -20.35 -23.63 -11.01
CA LYS A 251 -20.97 -24.77 -11.67
C LYS A 251 -19.91 -25.81 -11.99
N ASP A 252 -20.18 -27.08 -11.68
CA ASP A 252 -19.25 -28.21 -11.87
C ASP A 252 -17.85 -27.93 -11.29
N GLY A 253 -17.80 -27.27 -10.13
CA GLY A 253 -16.57 -26.89 -9.44
C GLY A 253 -15.81 -25.70 -10.05
N ARG A 254 -16.32 -25.06 -11.11
CA ARG A 254 -15.70 -23.94 -11.82
C ARG A 254 -16.49 -22.64 -11.63
N ALA A 255 -15.80 -21.51 -11.59
CA ALA A 255 -16.41 -20.18 -11.65
C ALA A 255 -17.14 -19.93 -12.98
N GLU A 256 -18.38 -19.44 -12.93
CA GLU A 256 -19.25 -19.22 -14.10
C GLU A 256 -19.88 -17.81 -14.13
N GLY A 257 -19.78 -17.04 -13.06
CA GLY A 257 -20.29 -15.66 -13.04
C GLY A 257 -20.36 -15.04 -11.66
N VAL A 258 -20.98 -13.86 -11.59
CA VAL A 258 -21.18 -13.10 -10.36
C VAL A 258 -22.64 -12.63 -10.27
N LEU A 259 -23.27 -12.90 -9.13
CA LEU A 259 -24.53 -12.30 -8.72
C LEU A 259 -24.24 -11.05 -7.90
N THR A 260 -24.90 -9.94 -8.20
CA THR A 260 -24.80 -8.69 -7.43
C THR A 260 -25.86 -8.60 -6.34
N LYS A 261 -25.65 -7.73 -5.35
CA LYS A 261 -26.64 -7.42 -4.30
C LYS A 261 -27.99 -6.94 -4.84
N THR A 262 -28.02 -6.41 -6.07
CA THR A 262 -29.24 -5.96 -6.75
C THR A 262 -29.98 -7.06 -7.51
N GLY A 263 -29.49 -8.31 -7.46
CA GLY A 263 -30.08 -9.45 -8.17
C GLY A 263 -29.61 -9.62 -9.62
N LYS A 264 -28.79 -8.71 -10.15
CA LYS A 264 -28.24 -8.84 -11.52
C LYS A 264 -27.16 -9.92 -11.57
N ILE A 265 -27.19 -10.76 -12.61
CA ILE A 265 -26.21 -11.81 -12.89
C ILE A 265 -25.37 -11.44 -14.11
N PHE A 266 -24.05 -11.54 -13.97
CA PHE A 266 -23.08 -11.41 -15.04
C PHE A 266 -22.34 -12.74 -15.22
N LYS A 267 -22.22 -13.22 -16.46
CA LYS A 267 -21.61 -14.53 -16.77
C LYS A 267 -20.18 -14.38 -17.28
N SER A 268 -19.27 -15.18 -16.74
CA SER A 268 -17.89 -15.31 -17.21
C SER A 268 -17.22 -16.54 -16.59
N ASP A 269 -16.43 -17.24 -17.40
CA ASP A 269 -15.64 -18.40 -16.95
C ASP A 269 -14.30 -17.99 -16.31
N LEU A 270 -14.04 -16.68 -16.19
CA LEU A 270 -12.84 -16.08 -15.64
C LEU A 270 -13.21 -14.93 -14.70
N ILE A 271 -12.94 -15.12 -13.41
CA ILE A 271 -13.25 -14.16 -12.35
C ILE A 271 -11.96 -13.81 -11.60
N LEU A 272 -11.65 -12.52 -11.50
CA LEU A 272 -10.54 -12.01 -10.70
C LEU A 272 -11.10 -11.29 -9.47
N SER A 273 -10.83 -11.83 -8.29
CA SER A 273 -11.18 -11.21 -7.02
C SER A 273 -10.04 -10.33 -6.53
N ASN A 274 -10.29 -9.03 -6.40
CA ASN A 274 -9.39 -8.08 -5.77
C ASN A 274 -9.83 -7.71 -4.33
N ILE A 275 -10.79 -8.46 -3.78
CA ILE A 275 -11.27 -8.30 -2.41
C ILE A 275 -10.51 -9.19 -1.43
N ASN A 276 -10.67 -8.89 -0.14
CA ASN A 276 -10.12 -9.66 0.96
C ASN A 276 -10.44 -11.18 0.84
N PRO A 277 -9.49 -12.09 1.10
CA PRO A 277 -9.71 -13.54 0.97
C PRO A 277 -10.84 -14.11 1.83
N ASN A 278 -11.01 -13.62 3.06
CA ASN A 278 -12.14 -14.03 3.90
C ASN A 278 -13.46 -13.46 3.39
N HIS A 279 -13.45 -12.26 2.79
CA HIS A 279 -14.64 -11.73 2.12
C HIS A 279 -15.00 -12.53 0.87
N LEU A 280 -14.02 -12.86 0.03
CA LEU A 280 -14.22 -13.76 -1.12
C LEU A 280 -14.79 -15.10 -0.67
N ALA A 281 -14.27 -15.68 0.41
CA ALA A 281 -14.77 -16.94 0.94
C ALA A 281 -16.26 -16.87 1.35
N ARG A 282 -16.76 -15.70 1.80
CA ARG A 282 -18.19 -15.51 2.10
C ARG A 282 -19.06 -15.44 0.84
N LEU A 283 -18.52 -14.96 -0.28
CA LEU A 283 -19.23 -14.90 -1.56
C LEU A 283 -19.31 -16.27 -2.28
N LEU A 284 -18.57 -17.27 -1.84
CA LEU A 284 -18.59 -18.61 -2.43
C LEU A 284 -19.74 -19.46 -1.88
N PRO A 285 -20.27 -20.43 -2.66
CA PRO A 285 -21.17 -21.46 -2.16
C PRO A 285 -20.51 -22.30 -1.06
N GLN A 286 -21.29 -22.80 -0.10
CA GLN A 286 -20.79 -23.44 1.12
C GLN A 286 -19.79 -24.57 0.84
N GLU A 287 -20.04 -25.37 -0.18
CA GLU A 287 -19.24 -26.52 -0.62
C GLU A 287 -17.86 -26.08 -1.12
N SER A 288 -17.76 -24.86 -1.68
CA SER A 288 -16.54 -24.29 -2.25
C SER A 288 -15.77 -23.39 -1.27
N ARG A 289 -16.32 -23.08 -0.09
CA ARG A 289 -15.68 -22.18 0.90
C ARG A 289 -14.46 -22.78 1.56
N ASN A 290 -14.55 -24.05 1.97
CA ASN A 290 -13.60 -24.67 2.90
C ASN A 290 -12.12 -24.58 2.44
N PRO A 291 -11.76 -24.85 1.17
CA PRO A 291 -10.38 -24.73 0.72
C PRO A 291 -9.85 -23.29 0.78
N VAL A 292 -10.69 -22.31 0.44
CA VAL A 292 -10.33 -20.88 0.43
C VAL A 292 -10.17 -20.36 1.86
N VAL A 293 -11.10 -20.70 2.76
CA VAL A 293 -11.03 -20.32 4.19
C VAL A 293 -9.81 -20.94 4.87
N LYS A 294 -9.56 -22.24 4.68
CA LYS A 294 -8.40 -22.92 5.30
C LYS A 294 -7.08 -22.29 4.86
N LYS A 295 -6.98 -21.84 3.61
CA LYS A 295 -5.81 -21.12 3.10
C LYS A 295 -5.71 -19.72 3.72
N ALA A 296 -6.81 -18.95 3.73
CA ALA A 296 -6.83 -17.58 4.24
C ALA A 296 -6.47 -17.49 5.74
N ARG A 297 -6.99 -18.41 6.57
CA ARG A 297 -6.73 -18.45 8.03
C ARG A 297 -5.27 -18.67 8.43
N ARG A 298 -4.41 -19.10 7.50
CA ARG A 298 -2.97 -19.29 7.77
C ARG A 298 -2.19 -17.98 7.72
N PHE A 299 -2.79 -16.92 7.20
CA PHE A 299 -2.12 -15.65 6.99
C PHE A 299 -2.54 -14.63 8.05
N GLU A 300 -1.57 -13.84 8.47
CA GLU A 300 -1.73 -12.71 9.37
C GLU A 300 -1.91 -11.44 8.54
N TYR A 301 -2.87 -10.60 8.94
CA TYR A 301 -3.06 -9.29 8.35
C TYR A 301 -2.10 -8.26 8.93
N SER A 302 -1.70 -7.27 8.12
CA SER A 302 -0.93 -6.14 8.61
C SER A 302 -1.72 -5.36 9.66
N LEU A 303 -1.01 -4.58 10.50
CA LEU A 303 -1.67 -3.54 11.29
C LEU A 303 -2.46 -2.55 10.42
N SER A 304 -3.35 -1.80 11.08
CA SER A 304 -4.12 -0.74 10.46
C SER A 304 -3.51 0.62 10.79
N CYS A 305 -4.20 1.70 10.42
CA CYS A 305 -3.78 3.05 10.73
C CYS A 305 -4.95 3.95 11.09
N PHE A 306 -4.62 5.02 11.81
CA PHE A 306 -5.43 6.20 11.98
C PHE A 306 -4.87 7.30 11.08
N ILE A 307 -5.75 8.03 10.39
CA ILE A 307 -5.34 9.11 9.48
C ILE A 307 -6.08 10.38 9.88
N LEU A 308 -5.33 11.42 10.25
CA LEU A 308 -5.84 12.76 10.48
C LEU A 308 -5.63 13.60 9.22
N TYR A 309 -6.68 14.32 8.81
CA TYR A 309 -6.65 15.33 7.77
C TYR A 309 -6.94 16.67 8.43
N ALA A 310 -6.06 17.65 8.25
CA ALA A 310 -6.24 18.99 8.73
C ALA A 310 -6.00 19.98 7.59
N ALA A 311 -6.73 21.10 7.61
CA ALA A 311 -6.39 22.27 6.81
C ALA A 311 -6.05 23.44 7.71
N THR A 312 -5.06 24.22 7.30
CA THR A 312 -4.59 25.41 8.01
C THR A 312 -4.28 26.53 7.03
N ASP A 313 -4.21 27.75 7.55
CA ASP A 313 -3.80 28.94 6.81
C ASP A 313 -2.44 29.50 7.24
N LEU A 314 -1.69 28.72 8.02
CA LEU A 314 -0.27 28.96 8.27
C LEU A 314 0.52 28.88 6.97
N ASN A 315 1.53 29.74 6.81
CA ASN A 315 2.43 29.70 5.66
C ASN A 315 3.50 28.61 5.83
N LEU A 316 3.09 27.34 5.65
CA LEU A 316 3.96 26.17 5.87
C LEU A 316 5.19 26.14 4.97
N LYS A 317 5.12 26.78 3.79
CA LYS A 317 6.25 26.94 2.87
C LYS A 317 7.32 27.88 3.45
N GLU A 318 6.91 29.02 3.99
CA GLU A 318 7.81 30.02 4.59
C GLU A 318 8.42 29.53 5.92
N MET A 319 7.68 28.68 6.65
CA MET A 319 8.21 27.91 7.79
C MET A 319 9.26 26.87 7.39
N GLY A 320 9.46 26.64 6.08
CA GLY A 320 10.45 25.70 5.57
C GLY A 320 10.13 24.24 5.85
N LEU A 321 8.85 23.88 6.02
CA LEU A 321 8.46 22.50 6.28
C LEU A 321 8.72 21.59 5.07
N PRO A 322 9.11 20.32 5.30
CA PRO A 322 9.22 19.32 4.25
C PRO A 322 7.86 18.85 3.77
N TYR A 323 7.81 18.28 2.56
CA TYR A 323 6.61 17.58 2.11
C TYR A 323 6.28 16.40 3.01
N PHE A 324 7.30 15.62 3.41
CA PHE A 324 7.15 14.41 4.19
C PHE A 324 8.00 14.46 5.47
N THR A 325 7.38 14.15 6.61
CA THR A 325 8.08 14.01 7.89
C THR A 325 7.77 12.68 8.55
N TYR A 326 8.81 11.92 8.90
CA TYR A 326 8.69 10.79 9.84
C TYR A 326 9.14 11.25 11.23
N LEU A 327 8.23 11.31 12.20
CA LEU A 327 8.51 11.73 13.57
C LEU A 327 8.34 10.55 14.52
N ARG A 328 9.46 10.01 15.01
CA ARG A 328 9.49 8.94 16.00
C ARG A 328 9.83 9.49 17.38
N SER A 329 9.09 9.04 18.40
CA SER A 329 9.29 9.49 19.79
C SER A 329 9.89 8.41 20.71
N LEU A 330 9.79 7.13 20.35
CA LEU A 330 10.35 6.03 21.15
C LEU A 330 11.66 5.52 20.56
N SER A 331 12.68 5.35 21.40
CA SER A 331 13.96 4.79 20.98
C SER A 331 13.90 3.27 20.76
N ASP A 332 13.10 2.55 21.55
CA ASP A 332 12.87 1.12 21.35
C ASP A 332 12.00 0.89 20.10
N LEU A 333 12.54 0.16 19.13
CA LEU A 333 11.89 -0.19 17.87
C LEU A 333 10.77 -1.25 18.03
N GLU A 334 10.77 -1.99 19.14
CA GLU A 334 9.79 -3.04 19.41
C GLU A 334 8.65 -2.57 20.33
N GLU A 335 8.89 -1.59 21.22
CA GLU A 335 7.90 -1.16 22.23
C GLU A 335 6.58 -0.74 21.61
N GLU A 336 6.60 0.11 20.57
CA GLU A 336 5.38 0.58 19.91
C GLU A 336 4.54 -0.58 19.37
N HIS A 337 5.18 -1.60 18.79
CA HIS A 337 4.49 -2.81 18.33
C HIS A 337 3.96 -3.65 19.51
N ARG A 338 4.73 -3.81 20.59
CA ARG A 338 4.29 -4.52 21.81
C ARG A 338 3.05 -3.88 22.42
N MET A 339 2.97 -2.55 22.46
CA MET A 339 1.78 -1.80 22.88
C MET A 339 0.59 -2.09 21.96
N MET A 340 0.79 -2.03 20.64
CA MET A 340 -0.29 -2.27 19.67
C MET A 340 -0.88 -3.69 19.78
N GLN A 341 -0.05 -4.70 20.07
CA GLN A 341 -0.53 -6.07 20.32
C GLN A 341 -1.47 -6.16 21.53
N ARG A 342 -1.28 -5.30 22.54
CA ARG A 342 -2.19 -5.17 23.69
C ARG A 342 -3.38 -4.25 23.44
N GLY A 343 -3.52 -3.70 22.24
CA GLY A 343 -4.57 -2.71 21.92
C GLY A 343 -4.28 -1.31 22.48
N GLU A 344 -3.03 -1.02 22.81
CA GLU A 344 -2.55 0.25 23.34
C GLU A 344 -1.84 1.09 22.26
N ILE A 345 -1.64 2.37 22.52
CA ILE A 345 -0.86 3.29 21.67
C ILE A 345 0.00 4.18 22.57
N PRO A 346 1.27 4.46 22.23
CA PRO A 346 2.12 5.36 22.99
C PRO A 346 1.50 6.74 23.25
N GLU A 347 1.94 7.44 24.29
CA GLU A 347 1.56 8.84 24.52
C GLU A 347 1.98 9.76 23.38
N ASN A 348 3.15 9.53 22.80
CA ASN A 348 3.61 10.21 21.59
C ASN A 348 3.83 9.13 20.52
N PRO A 349 2.80 8.74 19.76
CA PRO A 349 2.96 7.75 18.71
C PRO A 349 3.87 8.27 17.59
N THR A 350 4.39 7.36 16.78
CA THR A 350 5.11 7.73 15.56
C THR A 350 4.15 8.41 14.57
N LEU A 351 4.50 9.61 14.10
CA LEU A 351 3.72 10.36 13.11
C LEU A 351 4.38 10.27 11.73
N ILE A 352 3.59 9.94 10.72
CA ILE A 352 3.96 10.03 9.30
C ILE A 352 3.17 11.19 8.69
N VAL A 353 3.82 12.35 8.60
CA VAL A 353 3.21 13.61 8.14
C VAL A 353 3.49 13.81 6.66
N SER A 354 2.47 14.23 5.92
CA SER A 354 2.58 14.66 4.53
C SER A 354 1.80 15.94 4.29
N ILE A 355 2.36 16.87 3.52
CA ILE A 355 1.78 18.19 3.23
C ILE A 355 1.67 18.39 1.72
N PRO A 356 0.68 17.76 1.05
CA PRO A 356 0.62 17.69 -0.43
C PRO A 356 0.51 19.03 -1.13
N THR A 357 -0.08 20.03 -0.48
CA THR A 357 -0.09 21.42 -0.97
C THR A 357 1.28 22.09 -1.09
N LEU A 358 2.35 21.52 -0.52
CA LEU A 358 3.72 22.00 -0.76
C LEU A 358 4.28 21.55 -2.12
N LEU A 359 3.79 20.43 -2.65
CA LEU A 359 4.14 19.94 -3.99
C LEU A 359 3.14 20.40 -5.05
N ASP A 360 1.85 20.34 -4.71
CA ASP A 360 0.76 20.70 -5.60
C ASP A 360 -0.21 21.69 -4.92
N PRO A 361 0.01 23.01 -5.10
CA PRO A 361 -0.87 24.04 -4.55
C PRO A 361 -2.32 23.98 -5.05
N SER A 362 -2.62 23.25 -6.13
CA SER A 362 -3.99 23.16 -6.67
C SER A 362 -4.95 22.35 -5.79
N LEU A 363 -4.43 21.64 -4.79
CA LEU A 363 -5.21 20.78 -3.90
C LEU A 363 -5.99 21.55 -2.81
N ALA A 364 -5.72 22.84 -2.64
CA ALA A 364 -6.38 23.69 -1.65
C ALA A 364 -6.50 25.14 -2.16
N PRO A 365 -7.37 25.97 -1.55
CA PRO A 365 -7.41 27.40 -1.83
C PRO A 365 -6.06 28.09 -1.60
N LYS A 366 -5.82 29.20 -2.31
CA LYS A 366 -4.57 29.98 -2.20
C LYS A 366 -4.27 30.35 -0.74
N GLY A 367 -3.03 30.12 -0.31
CA GLY A 367 -2.57 30.42 1.05
C GLY A 367 -3.06 29.43 2.11
N LYS A 368 -3.72 28.34 1.72
CA LYS A 368 -4.14 27.27 2.63
C LYS A 368 -3.36 25.99 2.34
N HIS A 369 -3.11 25.22 3.39
CA HIS A 369 -2.37 23.97 3.31
C HIS A 369 -3.16 22.80 3.88
N ILE A 370 -2.97 21.63 3.28
CA ILE A 370 -3.45 20.34 3.79
C ILE A 370 -2.31 19.67 4.53
N VAL A 371 -2.56 19.27 5.77
CA VAL A 371 -1.66 18.44 6.58
C VAL A 371 -2.33 17.10 6.82
N LYS A 372 -1.73 16.03 6.32
CA LYS A 372 -2.19 14.65 6.53
C LYS A 372 -1.21 13.92 7.44
N VAL A 373 -1.72 13.33 8.52
CA VAL A 373 -0.92 12.57 9.47
C VAL A 373 -1.42 11.14 9.54
N LEU A 374 -0.56 10.18 9.24
CA LEU A 374 -0.82 8.76 9.43
C LEU A 374 -0.10 8.28 10.70
N VAL A 375 -0.84 7.53 11.51
CA VAL A 375 -0.33 6.85 12.71
C VAL A 375 -0.71 5.37 12.60
N VAL A 376 0.26 4.46 12.71
CA VAL A 376 -0.04 3.02 12.78
C VAL A 376 -0.87 2.79 14.06
N ALA A 377 -1.95 2.01 13.96
CA ALA A 377 -2.87 1.84 15.08
C ALA A 377 -3.48 0.44 15.12
N PRO A 378 -3.69 -0.14 16.31
CA PRO A 378 -4.34 -1.43 16.42
C PRO A 378 -5.82 -1.30 16.14
N TYR A 379 -6.38 -2.30 15.46
CA TYR A 379 -7.80 -2.34 15.14
C TYR A 379 -8.68 -2.38 16.40
N ARG A 380 -8.18 -2.99 17.49
CA ARG A 380 -8.88 -3.15 18.77
C ARG A 380 -8.58 -2.06 19.80
N TYR A 381 -8.03 -0.91 19.41
CA TYR A 381 -7.80 0.22 20.33
C TYR A 381 -9.08 0.63 21.07
N GLN A 382 -9.05 0.74 22.41
CA GLN A 382 -10.25 0.96 23.24
C GLN A 382 -11.45 0.09 22.76
N GLU A 383 -11.13 -1.20 22.56
CA GLU A 383 -11.95 -2.27 21.99
C GLU A 383 -12.75 -1.88 20.74
N ARG A 384 -12.01 -1.58 19.68
CA ARG A 384 -12.53 -1.19 18.35
C ARG A 384 -13.08 0.23 18.34
N TRP A 385 -12.31 1.16 18.88
CA TRP A 385 -12.54 2.60 18.77
C TRP A 385 -13.87 3.05 19.38
N GLY A 386 -14.37 2.35 20.40
CA GLY A 386 -15.69 2.61 20.96
C GLY A 386 -16.86 2.13 20.09
N ALA A 387 -16.62 1.12 19.23
CA ALA A 387 -17.69 0.45 18.50
C ALA A 387 -18.80 -0.03 19.46
N GLY A 388 -20.06 0.08 19.03
CA GLY A 388 -21.23 -0.20 19.85
C GLY A 388 -22.04 1.06 20.20
N SER A 389 -21.43 2.25 20.15
CA SER A 389 -22.15 3.53 20.20
C SER A 389 -21.51 4.54 19.25
N SER A 390 -22.34 5.20 18.44
CA SER A 390 -21.88 6.27 17.54
C SER A 390 -21.26 7.45 18.30
N GLU A 391 -21.74 7.72 19.51
CA GLU A 391 -21.24 8.78 20.37
C GLU A 391 -19.86 8.44 20.94
N THR A 392 -19.72 7.24 21.51
CA THR A 392 -18.43 6.75 22.03
C THR A 392 -17.38 6.71 20.93
N TYR A 393 -17.75 6.23 19.73
CA TYR A 393 -16.86 6.25 18.57
C TYR A 393 -16.36 7.65 18.21
N ARG A 394 -17.27 8.63 18.14
CA ARG A 394 -16.90 10.04 17.89
C ARG A 394 -15.96 10.57 18.97
N ARG A 395 -16.25 10.30 20.24
CA ARG A 395 -15.44 10.76 21.37
C ARG A 395 -14.03 10.16 21.38
N VAL A 396 -13.89 8.85 21.15
CA VAL A 396 -12.58 8.17 21.10
C VAL A 396 -11.75 8.69 19.92
N LYS A 397 -12.38 8.81 18.74
CA LYS A 397 -11.77 9.37 17.54
C LYS A 397 -11.31 10.82 17.75
N GLU A 398 -12.13 11.65 18.40
CA GLU A 398 -11.81 13.05 18.67
C GLU A 398 -10.66 13.17 19.66
N LYS A 399 -10.71 12.43 20.79
CA LYS A 399 -9.61 12.40 21.77
C LYS A 399 -8.28 12.02 21.13
N PHE A 400 -8.30 11.03 20.24
CA PHE A 400 -7.09 10.62 19.52
C PHE A 400 -6.62 11.67 18.49
N SER A 401 -7.55 12.35 17.81
CA SER A 401 -7.24 13.45 16.90
C SER A 401 -6.56 14.61 17.63
N GLN A 402 -7.08 15.01 18.79
CA GLN A 402 -6.51 16.09 19.61
C GLN A 402 -5.10 15.77 20.11
N LYS A 403 -4.85 14.50 20.46
CA LYS A 403 -3.52 14.02 20.84
C LYS A 403 -2.50 14.17 19.69
N ILE A 404 -2.88 13.79 18.47
CA ILE A 404 -2.03 13.96 17.28
C ILE A 404 -1.80 15.45 16.99
N LEU A 405 -2.85 16.28 17.06
CA LEU A 405 -2.74 17.73 16.84
C LEU A 405 -1.80 18.40 17.86
N GLN A 406 -1.89 18.01 19.14
CA GLN A 406 -1.01 18.52 20.19
C GLN A 406 0.46 18.13 19.95
N GLN A 407 0.73 16.87 19.57
CA GLN A 407 2.07 16.43 19.23
C GLN A 407 2.59 17.14 17.97
N LEU A 408 1.75 17.30 16.95
CA LEU A 408 2.10 17.99 15.71
C LEU A 408 2.44 19.46 15.96
N GLU A 409 1.65 20.15 16.78
CA GLU A 409 1.88 21.54 17.15
C GLU A 409 3.18 21.72 17.94
N SER A 410 3.40 20.89 18.96
CA SER A 410 4.57 20.99 19.83
C SER A 410 5.89 20.57 19.17
N LYS A 411 5.85 19.73 18.12
CA LYS A 411 7.06 19.16 17.51
C LYS A 411 7.35 19.62 16.10
N LEU A 412 6.36 20.12 15.35
CA LEU A 412 6.53 20.40 13.92
C LEU A 412 5.88 21.70 13.44
N ILE A 413 4.65 22.00 13.84
CA ILE A 413 3.86 23.11 13.30
C ILE A 413 3.35 24.01 14.43
N PRO A 414 4.16 24.93 14.95
CA PRO A 414 3.72 25.89 15.95
C PRO A 414 2.41 26.60 15.56
N ASP A 415 1.59 26.90 16.57
CA ASP A 415 0.29 27.58 16.46
C ASP A 415 -0.80 26.85 15.65
N LEU A 416 -0.54 25.61 15.19
CA LEU A 416 -1.44 24.86 14.33
C LEU A 416 -2.88 24.83 14.83
N ARG A 417 -3.11 24.48 16.10
CA ARG A 417 -4.48 24.26 16.61
C ARG A 417 -5.30 25.55 16.61
N SER A 418 -4.66 26.70 16.83
CA SER A 418 -5.30 28.02 16.76
C SER A 418 -5.62 28.47 15.33
N ARG A 419 -4.97 27.85 14.34
CA ARG A 419 -5.07 28.18 12.91
C ARG A 419 -5.66 27.05 12.07
N LEU A 420 -6.40 26.13 12.69
CA LEU A 420 -7.13 25.08 11.99
C LEU A 420 -8.38 25.65 11.32
N LEU A 421 -8.54 25.34 10.04
CA LEU A 421 -9.76 25.61 9.28
C LEU A 421 -10.75 24.46 9.42
N PHE A 422 -10.23 23.23 9.43
CA PHE A 422 -10.94 22.03 9.84
C PHE A 422 -9.95 20.92 10.19
N SER A 423 -10.45 19.92 10.89
CA SER A 423 -9.81 18.61 10.99
C SER A 423 -10.85 17.48 10.95
N GLU A 424 -10.55 16.41 10.24
CA GLU A 424 -11.32 15.16 10.26
C GLU A 424 -10.37 13.96 10.29
N ALA A 425 -10.86 12.79 10.65
CA ALA A 425 -10.02 11.59 10.69
C ALA A 425 -10.68 10.34 10.11
N ALA A 426 -9.86 9.34 9.80
CA ALA A 426 -10.26 7.97 9.49
C ALA A 426 -9.62 7.03 10.52
N THR A 427 -10.43 6.13 11.07
CA THR A 427 -10.00 5.05 11.98
C THR A 427 -9.82 3.74 11.21
N PRO A 428 -9.20 2.71 11.80
CA PRO A 428 -9.23 1.34 11.27
C PRO A 428 -10.64 0.84 10.86
N LEU A 429 -11.69 1.21 11.60
CA LEU A 429 -13.08 0.91 11.22
C LEU A 429 -13.55 1.64 9.96
N THR A 430 -13.08 2.88 9.78
CA THR A 430 -13.36 3.66 8.57
C THR A 430 -12.72 3.00 7.36
N LEU A 431 -11.47 2.56 7.49
CA LEU A 431 -10.73 1.87 6.44
C LEU A 431 -11.40 0.54 6.06
N GLU A 432 -11.78 -0.28 7.04
CA GLU A 432 -12.50 -1.54 6.80
C GLU A 432 -13.83 -1.30 6.09
N ARG A 433 -14.62 -0.32 6.55
CA ARG A 433 -15.93 0.00 5.96
C ARG A 433 -15.81 0.36 4.48
N TYR A 434 -14.95 1.30 4.12
CA TYR A 434 -14.84 1.78 2.74
C TYR A 434 -14.14 0.79 1.81
N THR A 435 -13.15 0.05 2.30
CA THR A 435 -12.31 -0.76 1.42
C THR A 435 -12.64 -2.26 1.46
N GLY A 436 -13.35 -2.71 2.49
CA GLY A 436 -13.58 -4.14 2.72
C GLY A 436 -12.31 -4.91 3.10
N ASN A 437 -11.21 -4.23 3.44
CA ASN A 437 -10.03 -4.88 4.00
C ASN A 437 -10.32 -5.23 5.47
N GLU A 438 -10.34 -6.52 5.79
CA GLU A 438 -10.56 -7.03 7.14
C GLU A 438 -9.57 -6.41 8.14
N LEU A 439 -10.07 -6.05 9.32
CA LEU A 439 -9.32 -5.32 10.36
C LEU A 439 -8.79 -3.95 9.90
N GLY A 440 -9.30 -3.40 8.78
CA GLY A 440 -8.77 -2.18 8.20
C GLY A 440 -7.30 -2.30 7.82
N ALA A 441 -6.80 -3.51 7.55
CA ALA A 441 -5.40 -3.77 7.29
C ALA A 441 -4.90 -2.90 6.13
N MET A 442 -3.90 -2.05 6.39
CA MET A 442 -3.45 -1.04 5.42
C MET A 442 -2.63 -1.63 4.27
N TYR A 443 -1.99 -2.78 4.50
CA TYR A 443 -1.17 -3.49 3.52
C TYR A 443 -1.75 -4.85 3.11
N GLY A 444 -2.91 -5.24 3.62
CA GLY A 444 -3.46 -6.58 3.41
C GLY A 444 -2.78 -7.57 4.36
N LEU A 445 -1.89 -8.43 3.85
CA LEU A 445 -1.13 -9.36 4.71
C LEU A 445 0.02 -8.64 5.42
N ALA A 446 0.56 -9.23 6.49
CA ALA A 446 1.75 -8.73 7.17
C ALA A 446 3.03 -9.08 6.39
N SER A 447 4.06 -8.23 6.50
CA SER A 447 5.36 -8.39 5.82
C SER A 447 6.33 -9.31 6.56
N THR A 448 5.86 -10.40 7.15
CA THR A 448 6.71 -11.33 7.91
C THR A 448 7.49 -12.27 7.00
N PRO A 449 8.65 -12.81 7.43
CA PRO A 449 9.42 -13.77 6.63
C PRO A 449 8.60 -14.97 6.17
N GLU A 450 7.60 -15.39 6.95
CA GLU A 450 6.70 -16.51 6.66
C GLU A 450 5.63 -16.21 5.61
N GLN A 451 5.50 -14.96 5.14
CA GLN A 451 4.37 -14.54 4.27
C GLN A 451 4.80 -13.71 3.05
N ILE A 452 6.11 -13.67 2.76
CA ILE A 452 6.67 -13.01 1.58
C ILE A 452 7.16 -14.01 0.53
N GLY A 453 7.44 -13.52 -0.68
CA GLY A 453 7.98 -14.33 -1.77
C GLY A 453 7.12 -15.58 -2.05
N ASN A 454 7.73 -16.76 -1.98
CA ASN A 454 7.03 -18.02 -2.23
C ASN A 454 6.06 -18.45 -1.12
N PHE A 455 6.11 -17.84 0.07
CA PHE A 455 5.12 -18.13 1.10
C PHE A 455 3.86 -17.29 0.97
N ARG A 456 3.93 -16.17 0.23
CA ARG A 456 2.77 -15.35 -0.09
C ARG A 456 1.81 -16.10 -1.02
N PRO A 457 0.48 -15.94 -0.89
CA PRO A 457 -0.49 -16.56 -1.79
C PRO A 457 -0.22 -16.30 -3.29
N SER A 458 -0.32 -17.35 -4.10
CA SER A 458 -0.36 -17.22 -5.56
C SER A 458 -1.70 -16.62 -6.03
N HIS A 459 -1.73 -16.14 -7.28
CA HIS A 459 -2.94 -15.60 -7.89
C HIS A 459 -4.03 -16.64 -8.15
N GLN A 460 -3.67 -17.92 -8.27
CA GLN A 460 -4.62 -19.00 -8.57
C GLN A 460 -5.26 -19.49 -7.27
N THR A 461 -6.60 -19.54 -7.26
CA THR A 461 -7.34 -20.21 -6.20
C THR A 461 -7.50 -21.70 -6.51
N PRO A 462 -7.90 -22.54 -5.54
CA PRO A 462 -8.26 -23.93 -5.81
C PRO A 462 -9.47 -24.11 -6.75
N ILE A 463 -10.24 -23.05 -7.02
CA ILE A 463 -11.43 -23.07 -7.88
C ILE A 463 -11.02 -22.66 -9.30
N PRO A 464 -11.13 -23.56 -10.30
CA PRO A 464 -10.87 -23.22 -11.69
C PRO A 464 -11.66 -21.98 -12.15
N GLY A 465 -10.98 -21.10 -12.90
CA GLY A 465 -11.57 -19.84 -13.36
C GLY A 465 -11.56 -18.71 -12.32
N LEU A 466 -11.33 -19.00 -11.04
CA LEU A 466 -11.26 -17.97 -9.99
C LEU A 466 -9.81 -17.64 -9.61
N TYR A 467 -9.47 -16.36 -9.74
CA TYR A 467 -8.17 -15.79 -9.40
C TYR A 467 -8.30 -14.77 -8.27
N GLN A 468 -7.19 -14.50 -7.59
CA GLN A 468 -7.06 -13.43 -6.61
C GLN A 468 -5.90 -12.51 -6.95
N VAL A 469 -6.10 -11.21 -6.75
CA VAL A 469 -5.12 -10.15 -7.03
C VAL A 469 -5.09 -9.11 -5.92
N GLY A 470 -4.24 -8.10 -6.07
CA GLY A 470 -4.03 -7.03 -5.10
C GLY A 470 -2.99 -7.39 -4.05
N HIS A 471 -3.01 -6.66 -2.93
CA HIS A 471 -2.02 -6.78 -1.86
C HIS A 471 -2.13 -8.06 -1.01
N TYR A 472 -2.98 -9.02 -1.37
CA TYR A 472 -3.10 -10.31 -0.70
C TYR A 472 -2.28 -11.43 -1.36
N THR A 473 -1.86 -11.22 -2.61
CA THR A 473 -1.11 -12.21 -3.39
C THR A 473 0.29 -11.70 -3.72
N ARG A 474 1.14 -12.57 -4.30
CA ARG A 474 2.46 -12.20 -4.83
C ARG A 474 2.36 -11.03 -5.83
N PRO A 475 3.36 -10.13 -5.92
CA PRO A 475 4.63 -10.17 -5.20
C PRO A 475 4.55 -9.64 -3.77
N SER A 476 3.85 -8.52 -3.51
CA SER A 476 3.86 -7.89 -2.19
C SER A 476 2.81 -6.79 -2.00
N HIS A 477 2.97 -6.03 -0.91
CA HIS A 477 2.10 -4.96 -0.40
C HIS A 477 2.22 -3.63 -1.14
N GLY A 478 1.36 -2.69 -0.77
CA GLY A 478 1.42 -1.29 -1.19
C GLY A 478 0.93 -1.08 -2.63
N ILE A 479 0.99 0.16 -3.09
CA ILE A 479 0.46 0.58 -4.40
C ILE A 479 1.14 -0.19 -5.53
N VAL A 480 2.48 -0.20 -5.52
CA VAL A 480 3.30 -0.88 -6.55
C VAL A 480 3.09 -2.40 -6.49
N GLY A 481 3.16 -3.01 -5.29
CA GLY A 481 3.01 -4.46 -5.14
C GLY A 481 1.61 -4.96 -5.53
N ALA A 482 0.56 -4.21 -5.20
CA ALA A 482 -0.81 -4.51 -5.61
C ALA A 482 -0.99 -4.37 -7.14
N GLY A 483 -0.39 -3.34 -7.76
CA GLY A 483 -0.36 -3.18 -9.22
C GLY A 483 0.35 -4.34 -9.91
N LEU A 484 1.56 -4.70 -9.47
CA LEU A 484 2.31 -5.85 -10.00
C LEU A 484 1.53 -7.15 -9.87
N SER A 485 0.82 -7.32 -8.75
CA SER A 485 -0.04 -8.48 -8.52
C SER A 485 -1.14 -8.59 -9.58
N GLY A 486 -1.81 -7.49 -9.92
CA GLY A 486 -2.76 -7.42 -11.02
C GLY A 486 -2.13 -7.73 -12.38
N LEU A 487 -0.97 -7.10 -12.65
CA LEU A 487 -0.24 -7.25 -13.91
C LEU A 487 0.21 -8.71 -14.14
N PHE A 488 0.77 -9.35 -13.12
CA PHE A 488 1.25 -10.74 -13.19
C PHE A 488 0.11 -11.74 -13.36
N ALA A 489 -1.02 -11.51 -12.69
CA ALA A 489 -2.21 -12.33 -12.89
C ALA A 489 -2.73 -12.22 -14.32
N ALA A 490 -2.90 -11.01 -14.85
CA ALA A 490 -3.36 -10.77 -16.21
C ALA A 490 -2.42 -11.39 -17.26
N ARG A 491 -1.09 -11.18 -17.14
CA ARG A 491 -0.09 -11.85 -18.01
C ARG A 491 -0.21 -13.37 -17.94
N SER A 492 -0.37 -13.93 -16.75
CA SER A 492 -0.51 -15.39 -16.62
C SER A 492 -1.79 -15.91 -17.28
N ILE A 493 -2.88 -15.15 -17.24
CA ILE A 493 -4.15 -15.49 -17.89
C ILE A 493 -4.01 -15.41 -19.41
N LEU A 494 -3.49 -14.30 -19.94
CA LEU A 494 -3.30 -14.09 -21.38
C LEU A 494 -2.43 -15.19 -22.00
N ARG A 495 -1.33 -15.56 -21.32
CA ARG A 495 -0.48 -16.67 -21.76
C ARG A 495 -1.23 -18.01 -21.80
N LYS A 496 -2.12 -18.28 -20.85
CA LYS A 496 -2.96 -19.50 -20.88
C LYS A 496 -3.99 -19.47 -22.01
N MET A 497 -4.41 -18.27 -22.42
CA MET A 497 -5.32 -18.04 -23.55
C MET A 497 -4.60 -17.95 -24.90
N HIS A 498 -3.26 -18.08 -24.93
CA HIS A 498 -2.44 -17.88 -26.13
C HIS A 498 -2.59 -16.49 -26.75
N ILE A 499 -2.88 -15.49 -25.92
CA ILE A 499 -2.95 -14.08 -26.32
C ILE A 499 -1.59 -13.44 -25.95
N PRO A 500 -0.91 -12.77 -26.91
CA PRO A 500 0.42 -12.19 -26.71
C PRO A 500 0.44 -10.99 -25.77
#